data_AF-A0A1F5U1Z8-F1
#
_entry.id   AF-A0A1F5U1Z8-F1
#
_cell.length_a   1.000
_cell.length_b   1.000
_cell.length_c   1.000
_cell.angle_alpha   90.00
_cell.angle_beta   90.00
_cell.angle_gamma   90.00
#
_symmetry.space_group_name_H-M   'P 1'
#
loop_
_entity.id
_entity.type
_entity.pdbx_description
1 polymer ?
#
loop_
_entity_poly.entity_id
_entity_poly.type
_entity_poly.pdbx_seq_one_letter_code
_entity_poly.pdbx_strand_id
1 'polypeptide(L)'
;MRIKNYIFTMLFIGLFTTFLFAGGKASDKFTDSLTGLSFRIPAGWEQAKEMYPPVFFSLSDKEVKEKHDLIILEKYFRDVPVEEAFERYWENFKKSFDVVTMIKRREVDVKDRKAVFIYFSYQKEKNAEDEEKEKEKRMLMLFIKTGSIINVLEFYNKVITGNDAVKLMEKLAGTVTFETSPKVLHSLFSAKENDIEEFLKNKEYDMAREIADKALLESPSDPQLLMQKAVLCATLKQDEEAAKYIEEAFLQGYFDITFVIEREEFKGLIKKGLLQNFLKNKNEIIKKGRKILLAKVKKELASYYEVRIPETNVILYTDIKDNARIKNLKHSMVTAANFAKEELKIEKSEFPILWVMSESRDVNKALIGTLFGTSSGFEGVFVPAFGIFFSDTLTGYGTFVHEYMHALHSGDQALVFQQHPRWLTEMLSTTFETLKWNYVKEKVEVKYRSERLDTLVIHFSRGKHAGLEKIITDEKGWNKDVDIGVFYAAVRYLGIYLYSENLLGTFYKEYKKNYKDDRSGVKAFEKVTGKKIAEFEKDWERWLPTITGKE
;
A
#
# COMPACT_ATOMS: atom_id res chain seq x y z
N MET A 1 -19.97 20.03 -57.69
CA MET A 1 -21.02 21.07 -57.64
C MET A 1 -21.92 20.74 -56.45
N ARG A 2 -21.55 21.18 -55.24
CA ARG A 2 -22.18 22.29 -54.48
C ARG A 2 -23.68 22.06 -54.27
N ILE A 3 -24.12 21.73 -53.04
CA ILE A 3 -24.93 22.56 -52.08
C ILE A 3 -26.09 21.63 -51.66
N LYS A 4 -26.61 21.47 -50.43
CA LYS A 4 -26.51 22.02 -49.07
C LYS A 4 -27.22 20.98 -48.18
N ASN A 5 -26.92 20.90 -46.88
CA ASN A 5 -27.93 20.95 -45.81
C ASN A 5 -27.31 20.85 -44.40
N TYR A 6 -27.99 21.51 -43.46
CA TYR A 6 -27.83 21.54 -42.00
C TYR A 6 -27.08 22.72 -41.37
N ILE A 7 -27.82 23.83 -41.26
CA ILE A 7 -27.82 24.72 -40.08
C ILE A 7 -29.29 25.06 -39.81
N PHE A 8 -29.82 24.65 -38.65
CA PHE A 8 -30.93 25.38 -38.03
C PHE A 8 -30.78 25.30 -36.50
N THR A 9 -30.46 26.47 -35.95
CA THR A 9 -30.48 26.80 -34.52
C THR A 9 -31.57 27.85 -34.37
N MET A 10 -32.49 27.70 -33.41
CA MET A 10 -32.76 28.69 -32.33
C MET A 10 -34.20 28.67 -31.78
N LEU A 11 -34.21 28.65 -30.45
CA LEU A 11 -35.11 29.30 -29.47
C LEU A 11 -36.62 29.06 -29.50
N PHE A 12 -37.12 28.55 -28.36
CA PHE A 12 -38.14 29.28 -27.60
C PHE A 12 -37.94 29.06 -26.08
N ILE A 13 -38.30 30.12 -25.35
CA ILE A 13 -37.99 30.45 -23.96
C ILE A 13 -39.08 29.95 -23.00
N GLY A 14 -38.66 29.49 -21.82
CA GLY A 14 -39.24 29.89 -20.52
C GLY A 14 -40.56 29.28 -20.08
N LEU A 15 -40.48 28.32 -19.15
CA LEU A 15 -41.53 28.09 -18.16
C LEU A 15 -40.93 27.71 -16.81
N PHE A 16 -41.39 28.47 -15.81
CA PHE A 16 -41.09 28.45 -14.40
C PHE A 16 -41.04 27.03 -13.78
N THR A 17 -39.92 26.71 -13.14
CA THR A 17 -39.89 25.79 -12.00
C THR A 17 -38.98 26.35 -10.91
N THR A 18 -39.49 27.33 -10.17
CA THR A 18 -39.09 27.54 -8.77
C THR A 18 -39.53 26.32 -7.97
N PHE A 19 -38.70 25.28 -7.96
CA PHE A 19 -38.80 24.25 -6.93
C PHE A 19 -38.36 24.87 -5.61
N LEU A 20 -39.32 25.03 -4.71
CA LEU A 20 -39.09 25.16 -3.27
C LEU A 20 -38.36 23.90 -2.78
N PHE A 21 -37.03 23.88 -2.89
CA PHE A 21 -36.18 22.94 -2.16
C PHE A 21 -36.03 23.44 -0.70
N ALA A 22 -37.14 23.39 0.04
CA ALA A 22 -37.14 23.48 1.50
C ALA A 22 -37.54 22.12 2.09
N GLY A 23 -36.96 21.04 1.55
CA GLY A 23 -36.87 19.76 2.22
C GLY A 23 -35.42 19.54 2.56
N GLY A 24 -35.01 19.90 3.78
CA GLY A 24 -33.65 19.61 4.25
C GLY A 24 -33.42 18.10 4.13
N LYS A 25 -32.59 17.67 3.18
CA LYS A 25 -32.12 16.28 3.13
C LYS A 25 -31.57 15.98 4.52
N ALA A 26 -32.11 14.94 5.16
CA ALA A 26 -31.58 14.46 6.43
C ALA A 26 -30.07 14.30 6.27
N SER A 27 -29.29 14.85 7.19
CA SER A 27 -27.83 14.73 7.21
C SER A 27 -27.45 13.28 6.93
N ASP A 28 -26.74 13.03 5.84
CA ASP A 28 -26.35 11.68 5.45
C ASP A 28 -25.57 11.05 6.61
N LYS A 29 -26.07 9.90 7.07
CA LYS A 29 -25.37 9.10 8.08
C LYS A 29 -24.24 8.38 7.38
N PHE A 30 -23.02 8.61 7.82
CA PHE A 30 -21.89 7.78 7.44
C PHE A 30 -21.81 6.59 8.39
N THR A 31 -21.62 5.39 7.86
CA THR A 31 -21.28 4.19 8.62
C THR A 31 -19.99 3.63 8.04
N ASP A 32 -18.95 3.56 8.87
CA ASP A 32 -17.71 2.90 8.53
C ASP A 32 -17.93 1.39 8.40
N SER A 33 -17.71 0.85 7.20
CA SER A 33 -17.96 -0.57 6.92
C SER A 33 -17.04 -1.54 7.65
N LEU A 34 -15.94 -1.05 8.24
CA LEU A 34 -14.98 -1.87 8.96
C LEU A 34 -15.28 -1.93 10.47
N THR A 35 -15.50 -0.79 11.09
CA THR A 35 -15.64 -0.68 12.55
C THR A 35 -17.09 -0.59 13.00
N GLY A 36 -18.02 -0.34 12.06
CA GLY A 36 -19.40 0.01 12.37
C GLY A 36 -19.53 1.41 13.00
N LEU A 37 -18.42 2.15 13.15
CA LEU A 37 -18.42 3.53 13.61
C LEU A 37 -19.27 4.35 12.65
N SER A 38 -20.33 4.94 13.16
CA SER A 38 -21.23 5.75 12.36
C SER A 38 -21.38 7.13 12.97
N PHE A 39 -21.53 8.16 12.14
CA PHE A 39 -21.80 9.52 12.58
C PHE A 39 -22.63 10.27 11.53
N ARG A 40 -23.31 11.35 11.92
CA ARG A 40 -24.07 12.16 10.96
C ARG A 40 -23.17 13.24 10.39
N ILE A 41 -23.05 13.27 9.06
CA ILE A 41 -22.27 14.29 8.37
C ILE A 41 -22.97 15.66 8.59
N PRO A 42 -22.25 16.72 9.03
CA PRO A 42 -22.87 18.02 9.20
C PRO A 42 -23.52 18.51 7.89
N ALA A 43 -24.63 19.24 8.00
CA ALA A 43 -25.32 19.76 6.81
C ALA A 43 -24.38 20.66 5.99
N GLY A 44 -24.45 20.54 4.65
CA GLY A 44 -23.61 21.30 3.72
C GLY A 44 -22.25 20.65 3.42
N TRP A 45 -22.03 19.43 3.89
CA TRP A 45 -20.84 18.64 3.60
C TRP A 45 -21.14 17.50 2.63
N GLU A 46 -20.20 17.22 1.72
CA GLU A 46 -20.28 16.12 0.76
C GLU A 46 -19.06 15.21 0.89
N GLN A 47 -19.26 13.90 0.67
CA GLN A 47 -18.18 12.92 0.62
C GLN A 47 -17.43 13.02 -0.70
N ALA A 48 -16.10 13.04 -0.64
CA ALA A 48 -15.28 12.86 -1.82
C ALA A 48 -15.45 11.45 -2.37
N LYS A 49 -15.95 11.35 -3.60
CA LYS A 49 -16.28 10.08 -4.26
C LYS A 49 -15.08 9.12 -4.41
N GLU A 50 -13.85 9.62 -4.31
CA GLU A 50 -12.64 8.88 -4.69
C GLU A 50 -11.52 8.93 -3.64
N MET A 51 -11.74 9.48 -2.45
CA MET A 51 -10.67 9.65 -1.45
C MET A 51 -10.75 8.65 -0.31
N TYR A 52 -9.60 8.07 0.04
CA TYR A 52 -9.37 7.32 1.26
C TYR A 52 -8.14 7.91 1.98
N PRO A 53 -8.15 8.09 3.32
CA PRO A 53 -9.29 7.93 4.24
C PRO A 53 -10.54 8.71 3.78
N PRO A 54 -11.76 8.33 4.20
CA PRO A 54 -12.97 9.06 3.82
C PRO A 54 -12.80 10.55 4.14
N VAL A 55 -12.80 11.39 3.10
CA VAL A 55 -12.72 12.85 3.21
C VAL A 55 -14.09 13.45 2.88
N PHE A 56 -14.58 14.31 3.75
CA PHE A 56 -15.75 15.14 3.51
C PHE A 56 -15.33 16.59 3.38
N PHE A 57 -16.03 17.38 2.57
CA PHE A 57 -15.76 18.81 2.36
C PHE A 57 -17.04 19.64 2.41
N SER A 58 -16.93 20.92 2.78
CA SER A 58 -18.02 21.90 2.62
C SER A 58 -18.17 22.33 1.15
N LEU A 59 -19.41 22.34 0.63
CA LEU A 59 -19.83 22.41 -0.80
C LEU A 59 -19.02 23.28 -1.82
N SER A 60 -19.05 22.77 -3.07
CA SER A 60 -18.65 23.20 -4.45
C SER A 60 -17.15 23.42 -4.83
N ASP A 61 -16.58 22.35 -5.40
CA ASP A 61 -15.43 22.09 -6.29
C ASP A 61 -14.35 23.15 -6.68
N LYS A 62 -13.16 22.58 -7.00
CA LYS A 62 -11.83 23.09 -7.40
C LYS A 62 -11.03 23.98 -6.44
N GLU A 63 -11.66 24.80 -5.60
CA GLU A 63 -10.94 25.54 -4.53
C GLU A 63 -10.85 24.77 -3.20
N VAL A 64 -11.44 23.57 -3.16
CA VAL A 64 -11.73 22.76 -1.96
C VAL A 64 -10.49 22.38 -1.14
N LYS A 65 -9.34 22.07 -1.76
CA LYS A 65 -8.14 21.64 -1.02
C LYS A 65 -7.51 22.80 -0.24
N GLU A 66 -7.65 24.03 -0.70
CA GLU A 66 -6.93 25.18 -0.12
C GLU A 66 -7.81 26.10 0.73
N LYS A 67 -9.14 26.13 0.52
CA LYS A 67 -10.03 27.10 1.20
C LYS A 67 -11.12 26.52 2.11
N HIS A 68 -11.32 25.20 2.15
CA HIS A 68 -12.48 24.61 2.81
C HIS A 68 -12.14 23.85 4.08
N ASP A 69 -13.15 23.73 4.94
CA ASP A 69 -13.13 22.80 6.06
C ASP A 69 -13.23 21.35 5.53
N LEU A 70 -12.48 20.42 6.14
CA LEU A 70 -12.45 19.00 5.78
C LEU A 70 -12.68 18.10 7.02
N ILE A 71 -13.36 16.96 6.84
CA ILE A 71 -13.44 15.87 7.83
C ILE A 71 -12.70 14.69 7.25
N ILE A 72 -11.75 14.11 7.99
CA ILE A 72 -11.00 12.93 7.59
C ILE A 72 -11.21 11.83 8.63
N LEU A 73 -11.50 10.60 8.21
CA LEU A 73 -11.54 9.43 9.09
C LEU A 73 -10.31 8.54 8.87
N GLU A 74 -9.27 8.74 9.68
CA GLU A 74 -8.09 7.87 9.68
C GLU A 74 -8.27 6.65 10.60
N LYS A 75 -7.49 5.61 10.33
CA LYS A 75 -7.51 4.36 11.10
C LYS A 75 -6.11 3.88 11.40
N TYR A 76 -5.85 3.62 12.67
CA TYR A 76 -4.64 3.00 13.17
C TYR A 76 -4.94 1.61 13.69
N PHE A 77 -4.22 0.62 13.18
CA PHE A 77 -4.44 -0.80 13.49
C PHE A 77 -3.45 -1.22 14.58
N ARG A 78 -3.66 -0.69 15.79
CA ARG A 78 -2.85 -1.02 16.97
C ARG A 78 -3.74 -1.35 18.14
N ASP A 79 -3.45 -2.45 18.81
CA ASP A 79 -4.16 -2.82 20.04
C ASP A 79 -3.54 -2.17 21.28
N VAL A 80 -3.65 -0.83 21.32
CA VAL A 80 -3.23 -0.01 22.47
C VAL A 80 -4.44 0.71 23.07
N PRO A 81 -4.40 1.16 24.33
CA PRO A 81 -5.38 2.11 24.86
C PRO A 81 -5.47 3.36 24.00
N VAL A 82 -6.65 4.01 23.95
CA VAL A 82 -6.88 5.18 23.10
C VAL A 82 -5.99 6.37 23.51
N GLU A 83 -5.70 6.47 24.80
CA GLU A 83 -4.83 7.47 25.39
C GLU A 83 -3.38 7.29 24.90
N GLU A 84 -2.89 6.06 24.89
CA GLU A 84 -1.55 5.74 24.39
C GLU A 84 -1.42 5.99 22.89
N ALA A 85 -2.44 5.58 22.11
CA ALA A 85 -2.48 5.86 20.69
C ALA A 85 -2.46 7.37 20.40
N PHE A 86 -3.21 8.16 21.18
CA PHE A 86 -3.17 9.62 21.10
C PHE A 86 -1.76 10.16 21.38
N GLU A 87 -1.08 9.76 22.48
CA GLU A 87 0.25 10.28 22.80
C GLU A 87 1.25 9.98 21.67
N ARG A 88 1.24 8.74 21.16
CA ARG A 88 2.13 8.35 20.05
C ARG A 88 1.85 9.14 18.78
N TYR A 89 0.57 9.30 18.42
CA TYR A 89 0.17 10.13 17.28
C TYR A 89 0.65 11.57 17.48
N TRP A 90 0.39 12.14 18.66
CA TRP A 90 0.69 13.53 18.99
C TRP A 90 2.19 13.84 18.92
N GLU A 91 3.04 12.95 19.46
CA GLU A 91 4.50 13.11 19.38
C GLU A 91 5.02 13.07 17.93
N ASN A 92 4.45 12.23 17.09
CA ASN A 92 4.81 12.19 15.67
C ASN A 92 4.27 13.40 14.89
N PHE A 93 3.05 13.83 15.22
CA PHE A 93 2.43 14.99 14.62
C PHE A 93 3.28 16.25 14.89
N LYS A 94 3.72 16.47 16.13
CA LYS A 94 4.60 17.60 16.50
C LYS A 94 5.90 17.65 15.70
N LYS A 95 6.45 16.51 15.26
CA LYS A 95 7.68 16.48 14.44
C LYS A 95 7.46 17.01 13.02
N SER A 96 6.20 17.15 12.58
CA SER A 96 5.85 17.56 11.22
C SER A 96 5.59 19.06 11.07
N PHE A 97 5.68 19.83 12.17
CA PHE A 97 5.33 21.25 12.23
C PHE A 97 6.27 22.00 13.17
N ASP A 98 6.52 23.29 12.89
CA ASP A 98 7.43 24.11 13.70
C ASP A 98 6.83 24.46 15.05
N VAL A 99 5.55 24.84 15.01
CA VAL A 99 4.79 25.28 16.18
C VAL A 99 3.53 24.48 16.20
N VAL A 100 3.33 23.73 17.29
CA VAL A 100 2.07 23.06 17.61
C VAL A 100 1.71 23.41 19.04
N THR A 101 0.54 24.02 19.23
CA THR A 101 0.05 24.41 20.55
C THR A 101 -1.22 23.68 20.87
N MET A 102 -1.19 22.81 21.87
CA MET A 102 -2.38 22.17 22.41
C MET A 102 -3.25 23.23 23.09
N ILE A 103 -4.45 23.48 22.56
CA ILE A 103 -5.40 24.45 23.13
C ILE A 103 -6.27 23.77 24.18
N LYS A 104 -6.75 22.55 23.87
CA LYS A 104 -7.62 21.79 24.76
C LYS A 104 -7.45 20.30 24.50
N ARG A 105 -7.36 19.52 25.58
CA ARG A 105 -7.47 18.06 25.59
C ARG A 105 -8.58 17.66 26.55
N ARG A 106 -9.39 16.68 26.17
CA ARG A 106 -10.46 16.15 27.02
C ARG A 106 -10.66 14.67 26.76
N GLU A 107 -10.72 13.87 27.81
CA GLU A 107 -11.26 12.53 27.75
C GLU A 107 -12.78 12.60 27.79
N VAL A 108 -13.44 11.96 26.84
CA VAL A 108 -14.89 11.96 26.69
C VAL A 108 -15.39 10.54 26.53
N ASP A 109 -16.51 10.24 27.17
CA ASP A 109 -17.23 8.99 26.93
C ASP A 109 -18.16 9.20 25.73
N VAL A 110 -17.88 8.47 24.65
CA VAL A 110 -18.74 8.44 23.47
C VAL A 110 -19.50 7.12 23.53
N LYS A 111 -20.74 7.21 24.04
CA LYS A 111 -21.57 6.05 24.42
C LYS A 111 -20.92 5.25 25.54
N ASP A 112 -20.46 4.05 25.23
CA ASP A 112 -19.86 3.05 26.11
C ASP A 112 -18.33 2.95 25.91
N ARG A 113 -17.72 3.90 25.18
CA ARG A 113 -16.30 3.86 24.83
C ARG A 113 -15.60 5.14 25.22
N LYS A 114 -14.37 4.97 25.72
CA LYS A 114 -13.45 6.08 25.91
C LYS A 114 -12.99 6.65 24.58
N ALA A 115 -12.93 7.97 24.52
CA ALA A 115 -12.37 8.71 23.41
C ALA A 115 -11.51 9.87 23.92
N VAL A 116 -10.51 10.26 23.13
CA VAL A 116 -9.68 11.44 23.41
C VAL A 116 -10.02 12.50 22.38
N PHE A 117 -10.48 13.65 22.87
CA PHE A 117 -10.74 14.83 22.07
C PHE A 117 -9.60 15.83 22.24
N ILE A 118 -9.11 16.36 21.14
CA ILE A 118 -8.12 17.44 21.14
C ILE A 118 -8.51 18.58 20.20
N TYR A 119 -8.16 19.79 20.63
CA TYR A 119 -8.19 21.01 19.83
C TYR A 119 -6.83 21.69 19.96
N PHE A 120 -6.22 22.00 18.83
CA PHE A 120 -4.89 22.58 18.82
C PHE A 120 -4.70 23.53 17.64
N SER A 121 -3.66 24.35 17.72
CA SER A 121 -3.18 25.14 16.59
C SER A 121 -1.82 24.66 16.12
N TYR A 122 -1.53 24.91 14.83
CA TYR A 122 -0.26 24.54 14.22
C TYR A 122 0.18 25.52 13.12
N GLN A 123 1.49 25.59 12.87
CA GLN A 123 2.13 26.32 11.78
C GLN A 123 3.19 25.43 11.13
N LYS A 124 3.24 25.37 9.79
CA LYS A 124 4.26 24.59 9.08
C LYS A 124 5.44 25.48 8.69
N GLU A 125 6.63 24.89 8.63
CA GLU A 125 7.82 25.58 8.12
C GLU A 125 7.57 26.05 6.69
N LYS A 126 7.92 27.32 6.47
CA LYS A 126 7.84 27.93 5.15
C LYS A 126 8.86 27.26 4.24
N ASN A 127 8.42 26.84 3.07
CA ASN A 127 9.37 26.68 1.97
C ASN A 127 9.94 28.07 1.67
N ALA A 128 11.26 28.17 1.46
CA ALA A 128 11.98 29.44 1.25
C ALA A 128 11.45 30.29 0.08
N GLU A 129 10.57 29.74 -0.77
CA GLU A 129 10.00 30.38 -1.94
C GLU A 129 8.68 31.15 -1.66
N ASP A 130 8.00 30.92 -0.54
CA ASP A 130 6.75 31.63 -0.23
C ASP A 130 7.04 32.86 0.64
N GLU A 131 6.66 34.07 0.21
CA GLU A 131 6.94 35.33 0.95
C GLU A 131 5.89 35.67 2.02
N GLU A 132 4.72 35.03 2.04
CA GLU A 132 3.65 35.32 3.01
C GLU A 132 3.69 34.38 4.23
N LYS A 133 3.76 34.91 5.47
CA LYS A 133 3.75 34.08 6.69
C LYS A 133 2.49 33.20 6.69
N GLU A 134 2.67 31.88 6.79
CA GLU A 134 1.53 30.97 6.86
C GLU A 134 0.71 31.28 8.12
N LYS A 135 -0.59 31.53 7.95
CA LYS A 135 -1.48 31.83 9.06
C LYS A 135 -1.57 30.61 9.99
N GLU A 136 -1.61 30.87 11.30
CA GLU A 136 -1.88 29.82 12.29
C GLU A 136 -3.15 29.05 11.90
N LYS A 137 -3.01 27.74 11.70
CA LYS A 137 -4.12 26.84 11.40
C LYS A 137 -4.59 26.19 12.68
N ARG A 138 -5.85 25.76 12.71
CA ARG A 138 -6.44 25.04 13.84
C ARG A 138 -7.07 23.75 13.38
N MET A 139 -6.99 22.74 14.24
CA MET A 139 -7.49 21.41 13.94
C MET A 139 -8.12 20.81 15.19
N LEU A 140 -9.16 20.00 14.97
CA LEU A 140 -9.76 19.16 16.00
C LEU A 140 -9.57 17.70 15.63
N MET A 141 -9.32 16.86 16.63
CA MET A 141 -9.30 15.41 16.43
C MET A 141 -10.10 14.70 17.52
N LEU A 142 -10.76 13.61 17.12
CA LEU A 142 -11.42 12.66 18.01
C LEU A 142 -10.82 11.27 17.79
N PHE A 143 -10.11 10.76 18.80
CA PHE A 143 -9.58 9.41 18.84
C PHE A 143 -10.59 8.50 19.52
N ILE A 144 -10.97 7.40 18.87
CA ILE A 144 -11.95 6.45 19.43
C ILE A 144 -11.61 5.01 19.07
N LYS A 145 -11.51 4.15 20.09
CA LYS A 145 -11.16 2.74 19.91
C LYS A 145 -12.38 1.90 19.56
N THR A 146 -12.23 1.04 18.56
CA THR A 146 -13.20 0.02 18.15
C THR A 146 -12.51 -1.32 17.95
N GLY A 147 -12.61 -2.21 18.95
CA GLY A 147 -11.83 -3.44 18.95
C GLY A 147 -10.34 -3.11 19.01
N SER A 148 -9.55 -3.63 18.07
CA SER A 148 -8.11 -3.35 17.90
C SER A 148 -7.80 -2.16 17.00
N ILE A 149 -8.81 -1.37 16.59
CA ILE A 149 -8.66 -0.24 15.67
C ILE A 149 -8.89 1.07 16.41
N ILE A 150 -7.97 2.01 16.28
CA ILE A 150 -8.15 3.39 16.70
C ILE A 150 -8.63 4.20 15.49
N ASN A 151 -9.83 4.74 15.58
CA ASN A 151 -10.36 5.66 14.58
C ASN A 151 -9.99 7.08 15.00
N VAL A 152 -9.48 7.87 14.06
CA VAL A 152 -9.16 9.29 14.28
C VAL A 152 -10.01 10.09 13.32
N LEU A 153 -10.99 10.82 13.86
CA LEU A 153 -11.74 11.78 13.06
C LEU A 153 -11.03 13.13 13.16
N GLU A 154 -10.43 13.58 12.07
CA GLU A 154 -9.73 14.85 11.96
C GLU A 154 -10.62 15.91 11.31
N PHE A 155 -10.57 17.13 11.83
CA PHE A 155 -11.35 18.26 11.35
C PHE A 155 -10.40 19.39 11.03
N TYR A 156 -10.15 19.54 9.75
CA TYR A 156 -9.39 20.66 9.23
C TYR A 156 -10.33 21.83 9.13
N ASN A 157 -10.00 22.90 9.82
CA ASN A 157 -10.88 24.04 9.93
C ASN A 157 -10.17 25.30 9.49
N LYS A 158 -10.64 25.84 8.35
CA LYS A 158 -10.16 27.07 7.73
C LYS A 158 -11.18 28.21 7.91
N VAL A 159 -12.46 27.93 8.12
CA VAL A 159 -13.53 28.94 8.13
C VAL A 159 -14.17 29.11 9.51
N ILE A 160 -14.46 28.04 10.24
CA ILE A 160 -15.16 28.07 11.54
C ILE A 160 -14.13 28.13 12.68
N THR A 161 -14.03 29.23 13.42
CA THR A 161 -12.97 29.37 14.46
C THR A 161 -13.49 29.29 15.90
N GLY A 162 -12.57 29.01 16.82
CA GLY A 162 -12.81 29.10 18.27
C GLY A 162 -13.92 28.18 18.78
N ASN A 163 -14.84 28.75 19.56
CA ASN A 163 -15.88 28.00 20.28
C ASN A 163 -16.88 27.30 19.34
N ASP A 164 -17.11 27.82 18.14
CA ASP A 164 -18.09 27.25 17.23
C ASP A 164 -17.58 25.95 16.58
N ALA A 165 -16.28 25.84 16.36
CA ALA A 165 -15.64 24.60 15.93
C ALA A 165 -15.75 23.51 17.00
N VAL A 166 -15.54 23.88 18.27
CA VAL A 166 -15.69 22.97 19.42
C VAL A 166 -17.14 22.49 19.55
N LYS A 167 -18.12 23.39 19.43
CA LYS A 167 -19.55 23.02 19.46
C LYS A 167 -19.95 22.10 18.31
N LEU A 168 -19.45 22.36 17.09
CA LEU A 168 -19.70 21.50 15.93
C LEU A 168 -19.17 20.09 16.20
N MET A 169 -17.99 19.99 16.81
CA MET A 169 -17.40 18.70 17.16
C MET A 169 -18.12 17.98 18.28
N GLU A 170 -18.52 18.67 19.34
CA GLU A 170 -19.33 18.07 20.41
C GLU A 170 -20.66 17.56 19.85
N LYS A 171 -21.28 18.32 18.94
CA LYS A 171 -22.48 17.89 18.22
C LYS A 171 -22.20 16.64 17.39
N LEU A 172 -21.09 16.60 16.65
CA LEU A 172 -20.73 15.45 15.83
C LEU A 172 -20.44 14.21 16.69
N ALA A 173 -19.63 14.36 17.75
CA ALA A 173 -19.35 13.30 18.71
C ALA A 173 -20.64 12.75 19.34
N GLY A 174 -21.61 13.62 19.61
CA GLY A 174 -22.95 13.22 20.08
C GLY A 174 -23.77 12.42 19.05
N THR A 175 -23.42 12.48 17.76
CA THR A 175 -24.05 11.66 16.71
C THR A 175 -23.36 10.32 16.50
N VAL A 176 -22.21 10.09 17.16
CA VAL A 176 -21.47 8.84 17.01
C VAL A 176 -22.27 7.68 17.58
N THR A 177 -22.43 6.65 16.76
CA THR A 177 -23.04 5.37 17.12
C THR A 177 -22.16 4.22 16.63
N PHE A 178 -22.30 3.05 17.25
CA PHE A 178 -21.61 1.83 16.81
C PHE A 178 -22.64 0.84 16.31
N GLU A 179 -22.59 0.57 15.02
CA GLU A 179 -23.38 -0.48 14.38
C GLU A 179 -22.57 -1.78 14.37
N THR A 180 -23.26 -2.92 14.18
CA THR A 180 -22.55 -4.18 13.93
C THR A 180 -21.68 -4.00 12.69
N SER A 181 -20.37 -4.21 12.84
CA SER A 181 -19.48 -4.18 11.68
C SER A 181 -20.00 -5.15 10.62
N PRO A 182 -20.32 -4.69 9.40
CA PRO A 182 -20.86 -5.56 8.37
C PRO A 182 -19.83 -6.58 7.86
N LYS A 183 -18.53 -6.36 8.11
CA LYS A 183 -17.46 -7.28 7.71
C LYS A 183 -16.39 -7.35 8.80
N VAL A 184 -16.45 -8.43 9.57
CA VAL A 184 -15.43 -8.74 10.55
C VAL A 184 -14.13 -9.10 9.83
N LEU A 185 -13.13 -8.25 9.98
CA LEU A 185 -11.76 -8.51 9.57
C LEU A 185 -11.02 -9.06 10.80
N HIS A 186 -11.15 -10.35 11.08
CA HIS A 186 -10.26 -10.97 12.06
C HIS A 186 -8.89 -11.20 11.40
N SER A 187 -7.86 -10.89 12.18
CA SER A 187 -6.54 -10.59 11.67
C SER A 187 -5.88 -11.87 11.14
N LEU A 188 -5.86 -12.02 9.80
CA LEU A 188 -4.97 -12.97 9.15
C LEU A 188 -3.51 -12.79 9.62
N PHE A 189 -3.18 -11.61 10.16
CA PHE A 189 -1.83 -11.17 10.52
C PHE A 189 -1.86 -10.41 11.84
N SER A 190 -1.01 -10.78 12.80
CA SER A 190 -0.90 -10.06 14.06
C SER A 190 -0.25 -8.68 13.91
N ALA A 191 -0.97 -7.62 14.27
CA ALA A 191 -0.44 -6.25 14.29
C ALA A 191 0.73 -6.03 15.28
N LYS A 192 0.98 -7.00 16.18
CA LYS A 192 2.02 -6.94 17.22
C LYS A 192 3.44 -7.12 16.69
N GLU A 193 3.61 -7.50 15.42
CA GLU A 193 4.93 -7.61 14.78
C GLU A 193 5.73 -6.30 14.84
N ASN A 194 5.09 -5.18 14.51
CA ASN A 194 5.78 -3.90 14.38
C ASN A 194 6.47 -3.48 15.68
N ASP A 195 5.85 -3.77 16.82
CA ASP A 195 6.44 -3.44 18.12
C ASP A 195 7.67 -4.33 18.40
N ILE A 196 7.63 -5.63 18.06
CA ILE A 196 8.78 -6.54 18.24
C ILE A 196 9.97 -6.10 17.38
N GLU A 197 9.73 -5.77 16.10
CA GLU A 197 10.78 -5.31 15.19
C GLU A 197 11.39 -3.98 15.64
N GLU A 198 10.55 -3.05 16.15
CA GLU A 198 11.00 -1.79 16.71
C GLU A 198 11.92 -1.99 17.92
N PHE A 199 11.54 -2.86 18.87
CA PHE A 199 12.39 -3.19 20.02
C PHE A 199 13.69 -3.89 19.61
N LEU A 200 13.65 -4.81 18.63
CA LEU A 200 14.85 -5.44 18.08
C LEU A 200 15.81 -4.41 17.48
N LYS A 201 15.29 -3.45 16.70
CA LYS A 201 16.08 -2.37 16.10
C LYS A 201 16.70 -1.46 17.15
N ASN A 202 15.98 -1.18 18.23
CA ASN A 202 16.46 -0.38 19.36
C ASN A 202 17.34 -1.18 20.34
N LYS A 203 17.55 -2.49 20.09
CA LYS A 203 18.31 -3.42 20.94
C LYS A 203 17.70 -3.63 22.34
N GLU A 204 16.39 -3.43 22.46
CA GLU A 204 15.61 -3.63 23.68
C GLU A 204 15.10 -5.08 23.75
N TYR A 205 16.03 -6.02 23.83
CA TYR A 205 15.73 -7.45 23.62
C TYR A 205 14.80 -8.05 24.68
N ASP A 206 14.83 -7.57 25.93
CA ASP A 206 13.94 -8.06 26.99
C ASP A 206 12.49 -7.65 26.73
N MET A 207 12.27 -6.41 26.27
CA MET A 207 10.94 -5.93 25.85
C MET A 207 10.45 -6.70 24.62
N ALA A 208 11.32 -6.89 23.62
CA ALA A 208 11.01 -7.69 22.43
C ALA A 208 10.60 -9.12 22.82
N ARG A 209 11.31 -9.73 23.78
CA ARG A 209 11.02 -11.07 24.29
C ARG A 209 9.68 -11.13 25.00
N GLU A 210 9.42 -10.21 25.93
CA GLU A 210 8.17 -10.17 26.69
C GLU A 210 6.95 -10.06 25.76
N ILE A 211 7.03 -9.15 24.78
CA ILE A 211 5.95 -8.93 23.82
C ILE A 211 5.79 -10.14 22.89
N ALA A 212 6.88 -10.70 22.38
CA ALA A 212 6.82 -11.89 21.53
C ALA A 212 6.21 -13.09 22.28
N ASP A 213 6.60 -13.32 23.54
CA ASP A 213 6.08 -14.42 24.35
C ASP A 213 4.60 -14.22 24.68
N LYS A 214 4.21 -13.00 25.07
CA LYS A 214 2.80 -12.66 25.30
C LYS A 214 1.96 -12.85 24.03
N ALA A 215 2.45 -12.37 22.89
CA ALA A 215 1.75 -12.49 21.62
C ALA A 215 1.63 -13.95 21.15
N LEU A 216 2.66 -14.78 21.34
CA LEU A 216 2.63 -16.20 21.02
C LEU A 216 1.75 -17.01 22.00
N LEU A 217 1.58 -16.58 23.25
CA LEU A 217 0.60 -17.19 24.15
C LEU A 217 -0.83 -16.98 23.64
N GLU A 218 -1.14 -15.81 23.09
CA GLU A 218 -2.45 -15.50 22.52
C GLU A 218 -2.65 -16.14 21.14
N SER A 219 -1.58 -16.22 20.33
CA SER A 219 -1.60 -16.70 18.95
C SER A 219 -0.42 -17.62 18.65
N PRO A 220 -0.37 -18.84 19.24
CA PRO A 220 0.80 -19.74 19.18
C PRO A 220 1.12 -20.27 17.79
N SER A 221 0.17 -20.14 16.86
CA SER A 221 0.29 -20.61 15.49
C SER A 221 0.42 -19.48 14.47
N ASP A 222 0.69 -18.24 14.91
CA ASP A 222 0.92 -17.13 14.00
C ASP A 222 2.31 -17.27 13.34
N PRO A 223 2.37 -17.53 12.01
CA PRO A 223 3.63 -17.75 11.32
C PRO A 223 4.59 -16.55 11.39
N GLN A 224 4.08 -15.32 11.47
CA GLN A 224 4.89 -14.12 11.53
C GLN A 224 5.51 -13.93 12.90
N LEU A 225 4.71 -14.10 13.96
CA LEU A 225 5.21 -14.02 15.34
C LEU A 225 6.26 -15.11 15.60
N LEU A 226 6.07 -16.31 15.07
CA LEU A 226 7.06 -17.39 15.13
C LEU A 226 8.36 -16.99 14.41
N MET A 227 8.28 -16.35 13.24
CA MET A 227 9.46 -15.87 12.52
C MET A 227 10.18 -14.75 13.28
N GLN A 228 9.45 -13.80 13.86
CA GLN A 228 10.05 -12.74 14.68
C GLN A 228 10.70 -13.31 15.95
N LYS A 229 10.10 -14.34 16.56
CA LYS A 229 10.71 -15.08 17.66
C LYS A 229 12.00 -15.77 17.23
N ALA A 230 12.04 -16.35 16.03
CA ALA A 230 13.27 -16.92 15.48
C ALA A 230 14.38 -15.88 15.33
N VAL A 231 14.06 -14.69 14.80
CA VAL A 231 15.00 -13.56 14.69
C VAL A 231 15.55 -13.17 16.05
N LEU A 232 14.68 -13.00 17.06
CA LEU A 232 15.08 -12.68 18.42
C LEU A 232 16.00 -13.76 19.01
N CYS A 233 15.65 -15.03 18.88
CA CYS A 233 16.49 -16.13 19.35
C CYS A 233 17.87 -16.15 18.67
N ALA A 234 17.93 -15.97 17.35
CA ALA A 234 19.19 -15.92 16.61
C ALA A 234 20.06 -14.73 17.05
N THR A 235 19.44 -13.56 17.26
CA THR A 235 20.12 -12.35 17.78
C THR A 235 20.73 -12.60 19.15
N LEU A 236 20.06 -13.37 20.00
CA LEU A 236 20.51 -13.77 21.33
C LEU A 236 21.38 -15.03 21.34
N LYS A 237 21.80 -15.52 20.16
CA LYS A 237 22.65 -16.72 19.97
C LYS A 237 22.02 -18.02 20.50
N GLN A 238 20.70 -18.07 20.53
CA GLN A 238 19.89 -19.25 20.85
C GLN A 238 19.58 -19.99 19.53
N ASP A 239 20.64 -20.54 18.93
CA ASP A 239 20.60 -20.97 17.52
C ASP A 239 19.67 -22.17 17.27
N GLU A 240 19.57 -23.11 18.23
CA GLU A 240 18.70 -24.28 18.12
C GLU A 240 17.22 -23.87 18.21
N GLU A 241 16.88 -23.01 19.17
CA GLU A 241 15.54 -22.44 19.28
C GLU A 241 15.17 -21.63 18.04
N ALA A 242 16.09 -20.82 17.53
CA ALA A 242 15.87 -20.05 16.31
C ALA A 242 15.58 -20.96 15.11
N ALA A 243 16.36 -22.04 14.92
CA ALA A 243 16.12 -23.02 13.86
C ALA A 243 14.74 -23.71 13.99
N LYS A 244 14.35 -24.06 15.22
CA LYS A 244 13.02 -24.62 15.51
C LYS A 244 11.89 -23.66 15.13
N TYR A 245 11.99 -22.40 15.54
CA TYR A 245 10.97 -21.40 15.23
C TYR A 245 10.89 -21.06 13.73
N ILE A 246 12.00 -21.11 13.00
CA ILE A 246 11.99 -20.99 11.52
C ILE A 246 11.14 -22.13 10.92
N GLU A 247 11.43 -23.38 11.28
CA GLU A 247 10.68 -24.52 10.74
C GLU A 247 9.20 -24.45 11.12
N GLU A 248 8.90 -24.10 12.37
CA GLU A 248 7.53 -23.95 12.87
C GLU A 248 6.77 -22.83 12.15
N ALA A 249 7.40 -21.67 11.92
CA ALA A 249 6.81 -20.57 11.15
C ALA A 249 6.38 -21.04 9.74
N PHE A 250 7.26 -21.75 9.04
CA PHE A 250 6.94 -22.30 7.71
C PHE A 250 5.85 -23.37 7.77
N LEU A 251 5.86 -24.24 8.77
CA LEU A 251 4.77 -25.21 9.00
C LEU A 251 3.44 -24.53 9.31
N GLN A 252 3.43 -23.30 9.84
CA GLN A 252 2.22 -22.52 10.11
C GLN A 252 1.77 -21.61 8.96
N GLY A 253 2.52 -21.56 7.86
CA GLY A 253 2.14 -20.82 6.65
C GLY A 253 3.08 -19.71 6.22
N TYR A 254 4.21 -19.51 6.91
CA TYR A 254 5.27 -18.60 6.43
C TYR A 254 5.85 -19.13 5.10
N PHE A 255 6.22 -18.23 4.20
CA PHE A 255 6.52 -18.54 2.80
C PHE A 255 7.84 -17.94 2.29
N ASP A 256 8.32 -16.83 2.85
CA ASP A 256 9.48 -16.11 2.33
C ASP A 256 10.80 -16.79 2.71
N ILE A 257 11.26 -17.72 1.88
CA ILE A 257 12.55 -18.38 2.08
C ILE A 257 13.75 -17.45 1.83
N THR A 258 13.58 -16.41 1.00
CA THR A 258 14.66 -15.48 0.71
C THR A 258 15.03 -14.66 1.94
N PHE A 259 14.02 -14.29 2.73
CA PHE A 259 14.21 -13.69 4.05
C PHE A 259 15.09 -14.56 4.95
N VAL A 260 14.84 -15.88 5.04
CA VAL A 260 15.64 -16.78 5.88
C VAL A 260 17.10 -16.85 5.43
N ILE A 261 17.34 -16.89 4.11
CA ILE A 261 18.68 -17.08 3.55
C ILE A 261 19.53 -15.81 3.62
N GLU A 262 18.93 -14.66 3.36
CA GLU A 262 19.65 -13.39 3.24
C GLU A 262 19.79 -12.66 4.58
N ARG A 263 19.00 -13.01 5.59
CA ARG A 263 19.02 -12.35 6.90
C ARG A 263 20.31 -12.66 7.66
N GLU A 264 21.01 -11.61 8.10
CA GLU A 264 22.35 -11.71 8.71
C GLU A 264 22.35 -12.59 9.96
N GLU A 265 21.32 -12.45 10.80
CA GLU A 265 21.12 -13.20 12.04
C GLU A 265 21.08 -14.72 11.79
N PHE A 266 20.61 -15.16 10.62
CA PHE A 266 20.46 -16.57 10.28
C PHE A 266 21.67 -17.15 9.53
N LYS A 267 22.60 -16.32 9.02
CA LYS A 267 23.80 -16.82 8.33
C LYS A 267 24.65 -17.74 9.21
N GLY A 268 24.72 -17.44 10.51
CA GLY A 268 25.39 -18.29 11.49
C GLY A 268 24.78 -19.69 11.59
N LEU A 269 23.45 -19.78 11.62
CA LEU A 269 22.70 -21.04 11.68
C LEU A 269 22.92 -21.88 10.42
N ILE A 270 22.89 -21.25 9.23
CA ILE A 270 23.16 -21.90 7.95
C ILE A 270 24.58 -22.48 7.94
N LYS A 271 25.58 -21.68 8.34
CA LYS A 271 26.99 -22.11 8.39
C LYS A 271 27.22 -23.27 9.36
N LYS A 272 26.53 -23.27 10.51
CA LYS A 272 26.56 -24.36 11.49
C LYS A 272 25.80 -25.61 11.05
N GLY A 273 25.07 -25.54 9.92
CA GLY A 273 24.30 -26.64 9.38
C GLY A 273 22.94 -26.86 10.06
N LEU A 274 22.52 -25.99 10.97
CA LEU A 274 21.28 -26.13 11.75
C LEU A 274 20.02 -26.06 10.88
N LEU A 275 20.10 -25.35 9.73
CA LEU A 275 19.01 -25.26 8.76
C LEU A 275 19.13 -26.24 7.59
N GLN A 276 20.11 -27.17 7.58
CA GLN A 276 20.29 -28.08 6.44
C GLN A 276 19.07 -28.97 6.21
N ASN A 277 18.46 -29.51 7.27
CA ASN A 277 17.27 -30.34 7.14
C ASN A 277 16.06 -29.53 6.63
N PHE A 278 15.88 -28.32 7.16
CA PHE A 278 14.87 -27.38 6.68
C PHE A 278 15.06 -27.07 5.18
N LEU A 279 16.25 -26.65 4.76
CA LEU A 279 16.54 -26.27 3.37
C LEU A 279 16.44 -27.45 2.39
N LYS A 280 16.75 -28.68 2.85
CA LYS A 280 16.60 -29.91 2.08
C LYS A 280 15.13 -30.28 1.89
N ASN A 281 14.29 -30.09 2.91
CA ASN A 281 12.87 -30.46 2.90
C ASN A 281 11.92 -29.29 2.65
N LYS A 282 12.44 -28.10 2.31
CA LYS A 282 11.69 -26.84 2.23
C LYS A 282 10.38 -26.94 1.44
N ASN A 283 10.36 -27.64 0.29
CA ASN A 283 9.17 -27.70 -0.56
C ASN A 283 8.04 -28.48 0.16
N GLU A 284 8.37 -29.57 0.85
CA GLU A 284 7.39 -30.32 1.63
C GLU A 284 6.91 -29.54 2.87
N ILE A 285 7.80 -28.83 3.54
CA ILE A 285 7.45 -27.96 4.68
C ILE A 285 6.52 -26.84 4.22
N ILE A 286 6.89 -26.12 3.15
CA ILE A 286 6.07 -25.06 2.54
C ILE A 286 4.72 -25.62 2.10
N LYS A 287 4.66 -26.79 1.46
CA LYS A 287 3.40 -27.42 1.04
C LYS A 287 2.47 -27.70 2.23
N LYS A 288 3.00 -28.19 3.35
CA LYS A 288 2.24 -28.39 4.60
C LYS A 288 1.75 -27.06 5.17
N GLY A 289 2.63 -26.07 5.27
CA GLY A 289 2.31 -24.72 5.71
C GLY A 289 1.22 -24.06 4.88
N ARG A 290 1.31 -24.18 3.56
CA ARG A 290 0.31 -23.67 2.61
C ARG A 290 -1.06 -24.28 2.83
N LYS A 291 -1.14 -25.58 3.14
CA LYS A 291 -2.42 -26.22 3.47
C LYS A 291 -3.04 -25.61 4.74
N ILE A 292 -2.23 -25.33 5.77
CA ILE A 292 -2.67 -24.70 7.01
C ILE A 292 -3.11 -23.26 6.76
N LEU A 293 -2.30 -22.47 6.05
CA LEU A 293 -2.62 -21.09 5.70
C LEU A 293 -3.92 -21.01 4.87
N LEU A 294 -4.10 -21.87 3.86
CA LEU A 294 -5.32 -21.92 3.07
C LEU A 294 -6.56 -22.23 3.91
N ALA A 295 -6.43 -23.14 4.89
CA ALA A 295 -7.53 -23.44 5.81
C ALA A 295 -7.87 -22.24 6.70
N LYS A 296 -6.86 -21.52 7.21
CA LYS A 296 -7.04 -20.28 7.98
C LYS A 296 -7.70 -19.20 7.12
N VAL A 297 -7.16 -18.90 5.94
CA VAL A 297 -7.71 -17.90 5.01
C VAL A 297 -9.15 -18.22 4.63
N LYS A 298 -9.46 -19.48 4.31
CA LYS A 298 -10.82 -19.89 3.99
C LYS A 298 -11.79 -19.75 5.16
N LYS A 299 -11.33 -19.99 6.39
CA LYS A 299 -12.14 -19.79 7.60
C LYS A 299 -12.41 -18.30 7.84
N GLU A 300 -11.37 -17.46 7.76
CA GLU A 300 -11.50 -16.01 7.98
C GLU A 300 -12.31 -15.32 6.88
N LEU A 301 -12.17 -15.77 5.63
CA LEU A 301 -12.87 -15.23 4.46
C LEU A 301 -14.08 -16.10 4.06
N ALA A 302 -14.74 -16.75 5.03
CA ALA A 302 -15.86 -17.66 4.74
C ALA A 302 -17.05 -17.00 4.00
N SER A 303 -17.17 -15.67 4.08
CA SER A 303 -18.19 -14.89 3.36
C SER A 303 -17.78 -14.50 1.92
N TYR A 304 -16.53 -14.77 1.53
CA TYR A 304 -15.99 -14.46 0.21
C TYR A 304 -16.15 -15.68 -0.72
N TYR A 305 -16.34 -15.41 -2.00
CA TYR A 305 -16.25 -16.40 -3.07
C TYR A 305 -14.79 -16.80 -3.29
N GLU A 306 -14.55 -18.11 -3.44
CA GLU A 306 -13.25 -18.65 -3.84
C GLU A 306 -13.25 -18.89 -5.35
N VAL A 307 -12.43 -18.13 -6.09
CA VAL A 307 -12.25 -18.25 -7.54
C VAL A 307 -10.84 -18.78 -7.81
N ARG A 308 -10.76 -19.99 -8.37
CA ARG A 308 -9.48 -20.61 -8.76
C ARG A 308 -9.10 -20.23 -10.17
N ILE A 309 -7.84 -19.87 -10.37
CA ILE A 309 -7.28 -19.47 -11.66
C ILE A 309 -6.08 -20.38 -11.94
N PRO A 310 -6.32 -21.61 -12.46
CA PRO A 310 -5.28 -22.63 -12.61
C PRO A 310 -4.16 -22.26 -13.58
N GLU A 311 -4.47 -21.41 -14.56
CA GLU A 311 -3.52 -20.94 -15.57
C GLU A 311 -2.31 -20.24 -14.91
N THR A 312 -2.56 -19.53 -13.80
CA THR A 312 -1.57 -18.76 -13.06
C THR A 312 -1.28 -19.27 -11.64
N ASN A 313 -1.91 -20.37 -11.24
CA ASN A 313 -1.87 -20.92 -9.87
C ASN A 313 -2.27 -19.88 -8.80
N VAL A 314 -3.34 -19.12 -9.05
CA VAL A 314 -3.85 -18.10 -8.14
C VAL A 314 -5.22 -18.52 -7.59
N ILE A 315 -5.46 -18.18 -6.32
CA ILE A 315 -6.77 -18.32 -5.68
C ILE A 315 -7.22 -16.92 -5.24
N LEU A 316 -8.28 -16.42 -5.89
CA LEU A 316 -8.94 -15.16 -5.55
C LEU A 316 -10.04 -15.42 -4.52
N TYR A 317 -9.94 -14.75 -3.37
CA TYR A 317 -11.02 -14.59 -2.41
C TYR A 317 -11.65 -13.21 -2.63
N THR A 318 -12.91 -13.18 -3.07
CA THR A 318 -13.62 -11.92 -3.34
C THR A 318 -15.10 -11.95 -2.96
N ASP A 319 -15.67 -10.82 -2.59
CA ASP A 319 -17.12 -10.64 -2.45
C ASP A 319 -17.75 -9.91 -3.64
N ILE A 320 -16.98 -9.64 -4.70
CA ILE A 320 -17.47 -9.08 -5.96
C ILE A 320 -18.42 -10.09 -6.60
N LYS A 321 -19.65 -9.62 -6.90
CA LYS A 321 -20.70 -10.44 -7.53
C LYS A 321 -20.71 -10.35 -9.06
N ASP A 322 -20.05 -9.35 -9.62
CA ASP A 322 -20.01 -9.12 -11.07
C ASP A 322 -19.05 -10.11 -11.76
N ASN A 323 -19.63 -11.12 -12.41
CA ASN A 323 -18.89 -12.13 -13.18
C ASN A 323 -18.09 -11.54 -14.34
N ALA A 324 -18.55 -10.46 -14.99
CA ALA A 324 -17.81 -9.81 -16.07
C ALA A 324 -16.54 -9.15 -15.52
N ARG A 325 -16.65 -8.50 -14.36
CA ARG A 325 -15.50 -7.94 -13.64
C ARG A 325 -14.49 -9.03 -13.26
N ILE A 326 -14.93 -10.14 -12.67
CA ILE A 326 -14.07 -11.28 -12.31
C ILE A 326 -13.40 -11.87 -13.57
N LYS A 327 -14.11 -11.99 -14.69
CA LYS A 327 -13.55 -12.47 -15.96
C LYS A 327 -12.44 -11.53 -16.47
N ASN A 328 -12.65 -10.22 -16.42
CA ASN A 328 -11.63 -9.24 -16.84
C ASN A 328 -10.39 -9.31 -15.95
N LEU A 329 -10.58 -9.40 -14.63
CA LEU A 329 -9.51 -9.59 -13.66
C LEU A 329 -8.68 -10.84 -13.94
N LYS A 330 -9.34 -11.98 -14.17
CA LYS A 330 -8.68 -13.23 -14.58
C LYS A 330 -7.87 -13.03 -15.86
N HIS A 331 -8.46 -12.40 -16.88
CA HIS A 331 -7.80 -12.19 -18.16
C HIS A 331 -6.55 -11.31 -18.04
N SER A 332 -6.63 -10.20 -17.29
CA SER A 332 -5.46 -9.34 -17.02
C SER A 332 -4.33 -10.11 -16.33
N MET A 333 -4.66 -10.99 -15.39
CA MET A 333 -3.67 -11.79 -14.67
C MET A 333 -2.96 -12.81 -15.56
N VAL A 334 -3.73 -13.56 -16.35
CA VAL A 334 -3.19 -14.53 -17.32
C VAL A 334 -2.29 -13.82 -18.33
N THR A 335 -2.72 -12.63 -18.77
CA THR A 335 -1.94 -11.80 -19.69
C THR A 335 -0.61 -11.39 -19.07
N ALA A 336 -0.62 -10.87 -17.84
CA ALA A 336 0.60 -10.49 -17.12
C ALA A 336 1.54 -11.68 -16.89
N ALA A 337 1.01 -12.85 -16.51
CA ALA A 337 1.80 -14.06 -16.31
C ALA A 337 2.47 -14.55 -17.60
N ASN A 338 1.74 -14.58 -18.71
CA ASN A 338 2.30 -14.95 -20.01
C ASN A 338 3.40 -13.97 -20.43
N PHE A 339 3.17 -12.67 -20.21
CA PHE A 339 4.16 -11.65 -20.54
C PHE A 339 5.43 -11.78 -19.69
N ALA A 340 5.30 -11.97 -18.38
CA ALA A 340 6.43 -12.22 -17.47
C ALA A 340 7.22 -13.48 -17.88
N LYS A 341 6.53 -14.53 -18.31
CA LYS A 341 7.16 -15.75 -18.83
C LYS A 341 7.90 -15.50 -20.13
N GLU A 342 7.31 -14.78 -21.07
CA GLU A 342 7.92 -14.52 -22.38
C GLU A 342 9.13 -13.60 -22.28
N GLU A 343 8.99 -12.47 -21.61
CA GLU A 343 10.01 -11.41 -21.52
C GLU A 343 11.09 -11.72 -20.46
N LEU A 344 10.70 -12.20 -19.28
CA LEU A 344 11.61 -12.37 -18.13
C LEU A 344 11.97 -13.82 -17.82
N LYS A 345 11.32 -14.79 -18.48
CA LYS A 345 11.42 -16.23 -18.18
C LYS A 345 11.02 -16.55 -16.73
N ILE A 346 10.11 -15.75 -16.16
CA ILE A 346 9.52 -16.03 -14.85
C ILE A 346 8.39 -17.05 -15.04
N GLU A 347 8.53 -18.22 -14.44
CA GLU A 347 7.50 -19.25 -14.46
C GLU A 347 6.44 -18.99 -13.39
N LYS A 348 5.27 -19.60 -13.56
CA LYS A 348 4.22 -19.56 -12.53
C LYS A 348 4.73 -20.22 -11.23
N SER A 349 4.30 -19.67 -10.10
CA SER A 349 4.65 -20.22 -8.77
C SER A 349 4.21 -21.68 -8.64
N GLU A 350 5.07 -22.51 -8.06
CA GLU A 350 4.75 -23.90 -7.67
C GLU A 350 3.62 -23.92 -6.62
N PHE A 351 3.61 -22.94 -5.72
CA PHE A 351 2.63 -22.81 -4.66
C PHE A 351 1.55 -21.79 -5.01
N PRO A 352 0.28 -22.00 -4.59
CA PRO A 352 -0.78 -21.05 -4.88
C PRO A 352 -0.47 -19.65 -4.33
N ILE A 353 -0.58 -18.65 -5.19
CA ILE A 353 -0.59 -17.24 -4.78
C ILE A 353 -2.02 -16.91 -4.34
N LEU A 354 -2.19 -16.31 -3.16
CA LEU A 354 -3.51 -15.92 -2.69
C LEU A 354 -3.74 -14.44 -3.03
N TRP A 355 -4.94 -14.16 -3.53
CA TRP A 355 -5.37 -12.82 -3.83
C TRP A 355 -6.63 -12.52 -3.04
N VAL A 356 -6.60 -11.49 -2.21
CA VAL A 356 -7.78 -11.05 -1.46
C VAL A 356 -8.22 -9.69 -1.97
N MET A 357 -9.48 -9.59 -2.41
CA MET A 357 -10.02 -8.34 -2.91
C MET A 357 -11.52 -8.24 -2.66
N SER A 358 -11.93 -7.19 -1.95
CA SER A 358 -13.32 -6.82 -1.74
C SER A 358 -13.78 -5.80 -2.80
N GLU A 359 -15.08 -5.82 -3.10
CA GLU A 359 -15.78 -4.74 -3.78
C GLU A 359 -15.72 -3.42 -2.98
N SER A 360 -15.65 -3.51 -1.64
CA SER A 360 -15.49 -2.33 -0.78
C SER A 360 -14.02 -1.93 -0.67
N ARG A 361 -13.73 -0.71 -1.11
CA ARG A 361 -12.43 -0.06 -0.93
C ARG A 361 -11.99 -0.06 0.53
N ASP A 362 -12.87 0.35 1.44
CA ASP A 362 -12.55 0.49 2.86
C ASP A 362 -12.06 -0.83 3.46
N VAL A 363 -12.64 -1.93 3.01
CA VAL A 363 -12.29 -3.29 3.44
C VAL A 363 -10.91 -3.67 2.90
N ASN A 364 -10.60 -3.37 1.63
CA ASN A 364 -9.26 -3.58 1.07
C ASN A 364 -8.20 -2.79 1.83
N LYS A 365 -8.46 -1.50 2.09
CA LYS A 365 -7.56 -0.63 2.85
C LYS A 365 -7.40 -1.10 4.29
N ALA A 366 -8.44 -1.67 4.90
CA ALA A 366 -8.37 -2.24 6.23
C ALA A 366 -7.53 -3.52 6.29
N LEU A 367 -7.66 -4.39 5.29
CA LEU A 367 -6.82 -5.59 5.15
C LEU A 367 -5.34 -5.19 5.08
N ILE A 368 -5.04 -4.19 4.24
CA ILE A 368 -3.70 -3.63 4.12
C ILE A 368 -3.27 -2.94 5.42
N GLY A 369 -4.15 -2.16 6.04
CA GLY A 369 -3.84 -1.43 7.27
C GLY A 369 -3.54 -2.34 8.46
N THR A 370 -4.21 -3.49 8.54
CA THR A 370 -3.93 -4.51 9.56
C THR A 370 -2.53 -5.10 9.42
N LEU A 371 -2.00 -5.18 8.19
CA LEU A 371 -0.63 -5.64 7.92
C LEU A 371 0.42 -4.59 8.30
N PHE A 372 0.22 -3.34 7.90
CA PHE A 372 1.26 -2.31 8.00
C PHE A 372 1.10 -1.37 9.21
N GLY A 373 0.08 -1.60 10.04
CA GLY A 373 -0.27 -0.71 11.16
C GLY A 373 -0.89 0.62 10.72
N THR A 374 -0.99 0.88 9.41
CA THR A 374 -1.64 2.05 8.80
C THR A 374 -2.26 1.68 7.45
N SER A 375 -3.48 2.16 7.21
CA SER A 375 -4.16 2.01 5.92
C SER A 375 -3.90 3.18 4.96
N SER A 376 -3.19 4.23 5.39
CA SER A 376 -2.93 5.41 4.58
C SER A 376 -1.84 5.14 3.53
N GLY A 377 -2.15 5.35 2.24
CA GLY A 377 -1.16 5.45 1.18
C GLY A 377 -0.93 4.23 0.29
N PHE A 378 -1.41 3.03 0.64
CA PHE A 378 -1.19 1.82 -0.16
C PHE A 378 -2.42 1.41 -0.98
N GLU A 379 -2.32 1.44 -2.31
CA GLU A 379 -3.38 1.01 -3.24
C GLU A 379 -3.48 -0.50 -3.40
N GLY A 380 -2.37 -1.18 -3.17
CA GLY A 380 -2.23 -2.62 -3.15
C GLY A 380 -1.00 -2.98 -2.33
N VAL A 381 -0.86 -4.26 -2.02
CA VAL A 381 0.37 -4.77 -1.43
C VAL A 381 0.48 -6.28 -1.63
N PHE A 382 1.65 -6.75 -2.04
CA PHE A 382 2.06 -8.13 -1.91
C PHE A 382 2.86 -8.35 -0.63
N VAL A 383 2.53 -9.40 0.12
CA VAL A 383 3.16 -9.81 1.36
C VAL A 383 3.91 -11.12 1.12
N PRO A 384 5.24 -11.07 0.84
CA PRO A 384 6.04 -12.26 0.53
C PRO A 384 5.96 -13.34 1.62
N ALA A 385 5.93 -12.93 2.89
CA ALA A 385 5.86 -13.81 4.05
C ALA A 385 4.69 -14.81 3.99
N PHE A 386 3.61 -14.47 3.27
CA PHE A 386 2.46 -15.35 3.10
C PHE A 386 2.16 -15.65 1.62
N GLY A 387 2.88 -15.04 0.67
CA GLY A 387 2.53 -15.00 -0.75
C GLY A 387 1.05 -14.65 -0.97
N ILE A 388 0.59 -13.59 -0.30
CA ILE A 388 -0.75 -13.02 -0.43
C ILE A 388 -0.59 -11.61 -0.98
N PHE A 389 -1.40 -11.22 -1.95
CA PHE A 389 -1.56 -9.81 -2.27
C PHE A 389 -2.99 -9.31 -2.10
N PHE A 390 -3.07 -8.01 -1.87
CA PHE A 390 -4.28 -7.22 -1.74
C PHE A 390 -4.26 -6.16 -2.83
N SER A 391 -5.42 -5.84 -3.39
CA SER A 391 -5.55 -4.79 -4.38
C SER A 391 -6.87 -4.05 -4.22
N ASP A 392 -6.87 -2.76 -4.50
CA ASP A 392 -8.07 -1.94 -4.57
C ASP A 392 -8.74 -2.07 -5.95
N THR A 393 -10.06 -2.06 -5.95
CA THR A 393 -10.88 -2.13 -7.15
C THR A 393 -11.06 -0.79 -7.85
N LEU A 394 -10.80 0.33 -7.15
CA LEU A 394 -10.97 1.69 -7.66
C LEU A 394 -9.73 2.27 -8.36
N THR A 395 -8.55 1.74 -8.08
CA THR A 395 -7.28 2.24 -8.65
C THR A 395 -7.02 1.69 -10.06
N GLY A 396 -7.99 0.95 -10.60
CA GLY A 396 -7.95 0.35 -11.92
C GLY A 396 -7.18 -0.97 -11.94
N TYR A 397 -7.13 -1.59 -13.13
CA TYR A 397 -6.47 -2.89 -13.32
C TYR A 397 -4.94 -2.82 -13.15
N GLY A 398 -4.34 -1.63 -13.20
CA GLY A 398 -2.89 -1.47 -13.14
C GLY A 398 -2.29 -1.82 -11.79
N THR A 399 -2.88 -1.34 -10.69
CA THR A 399 -2.45 -1.69 -9.32
C THR A 399 -2.54 -3.20 -9.09
N PHE A 400 -3.61 -3.85 -9.57
CA PHE A 400 -3.74 -5.30 -9.49
C PHE A 400 -2.57 -6.01 -10.20
N VAL A 401 -2.26 -5.63 -11.44
CA VAL A 401 -1.15 -6.23 -12.19
C VAL A 401 0.19 -5.94 -11.53
N HIS A 402 0.38 -4.75 -10.97
CA HIS A 402 1.56 -4.36 -10.21
C HIS A 402 1.83 -5.34 -9.05
N GLU A 403 0.85 -5.54 -8.16
CA GLU A 403 1.02 -6.44 -7.02
C GLU A 403 1.16 -7.92 -7.44
N TYR A 404 0.48 -8.30 -8.52
CA TYR A 404 0.64 -9.65 -9.06
C TYR A 404 2.05 -9.88 -9.64
N MET A 405 2.65 -8.86 -10.26
CA MET A 405 4.04 -8.93 -10.71
C MET A 405 5.03 -9.07 -9.54
N HIS A 406 4.78 -8.40 -8.41
CA HIS A 406 5.54 -8.64 -7.18
C HIS A 406 5.44 -10.11 -6.75
N ALA A 407 4.24 -10.70 -6.82
CA ALA A 407 4.03 -12.10 -6.46
C ALA A 407 4.78 -13.08 -7.38
N LEU A 408 4.75 -12.85 -8.69
CA LEU A 408 5.50 -13.63 -9.67
C LEU A 408 7.01 -13.51 -9.46
N HIS A 409 7.49 -12.28 -9.27
CA HIS A 409 8.89 -11.98 -9.06
C HIS A 409 9.43 -12.60 -7.76
N SER A 410 8.65 -12.54 -6.69
CA SER A 410 8.98 -13.19 -5.42
C SER A 410 9.11 -14.72 -5.55
N GLY A 411 8.26 -15.35 -6.38
CA GLY A 411 8.41 -16.76 -6.73
C GLY A 411 9.74 -17.06 -7.41
N ASP A 412 10.15 -16.25 -8.40
CA ASP A 412 11.43 -16.41 -9.09
C ASP A 412 12.62 -16.17 -8.15
N GLN A 413 12.55 -15.13 -7.30
CA GLN A 413 13.52 -14.85 -6.24
C GLN A 413 13.74 -16.04 -5.31
N ALA A 414 12.66 -16.71 -4.89
CA ALA A 414 12.72 -17.89 -4.04
C ALA A 414 13.40 -19.08 -4.72
N LEU A 415 13.21 -19.26 -6.04
CA LEU A 415 13.86 -20.33 -6.82
C LEU A 415 15.37 -20.16 -6.90
N VAL A 416 15.86 -18.92 -7.01
CA VAL A 416 17.30 -18.62 -7.12
C VAL A 416 17.95 -18.19 -5.80
N PHE A 417 17.18 -18.11 -4.71
CA PHE A 417 17.60 -17.64 -3.40
C PHE A 417 18.22 -16.24 -3.43
N GLN A 418 17.52 -15.29 -4.04
CA GLN A 418 17.99 -13.92 -4.18
C GLN A 418 16.94 -12.94 -3.65
N GLN A 419 17.36 -11.91 -2.93
CA GLN A 419 16.49 -10.83 -2.49
C GLN A 419 16.89 -9.56 -3.25
N HIS A 420 16.13 -9.26 -4.30
CA HIS A 420 16.49 -8.18 -5.23
C HIS A 420 16.21 -6.80 -4.62
N PRO A 421 16.97 -5.76 -5.03
CA PRO A 421 16.80 -4.41 -4.49
C PRO A 421 15.47 -3.81 -4.92
N ARG A 422 15.00 -2.82 -4.14
CA ARG A 422 13.66 -2.25 -4.32
C ARG A 422 13.46 -1.68 -5.71
N TRP A 423 14.43 -0.97 -6.27
CA TRP A 423 14.30 -0.37 -7.60
C TRP A 423 14.02 -1.41 -8.68
N LEU A 424 14.62 -2.60 -8.60
CA LEU A 424 14.43 -3.66 -9.59
C LEU A 424 13.03 -4.26 -9.45
N THR A 425 12.64 -4.60 -8.22
CA THR A 425 11.31 -5.14 -7.91
C THR A 425 10.21 -4.18 -8.39
N GLU A 426 10.36 -2.88 -8.13
CA GLU A 426 9.41 -1.86 -8.59
C GLU A 426 9.52 -1.57 -10.08
N MET A 427 10.72 -1.58 -10.68
CA MET A 427 10.90 -1.44 -12.14
C MET A 427 10.11 -2.52 -12.87
N LEU A 428 10.22 -3.78 -12.44
CA LEU A 428 9.48 -4.88 -13.05
C LEU A 428 7.98 -4.66 -12.87
N SER A 429 7.48 -4.49 -11.64
CA SER A 429 6.05 -4.35 -11.39
C SER A 429 5.41 -3.15 -12.09
N THR A 430 6.08 -2.00 -12.09
CA THR A 430 5.58 -0.79 -12.76
C THR A 430 5.63 -0.84 -14.28
N THR A 431 6.56 -1.60 -14.88
CA THR A 431 6.64 -1.75 -16.35
C THR A 431 5.41 -2.45 -16.90
N PHE A 432 4.88 -3.44 -16.18
CA PHE A 432 3.75 -4.26 -16.66
C PHE A 432 2.37 -3.78 -16.17
N GLU A 433 2.30 -2.72 -15.37
CA GLU A 433 1.03 -2.11 -14.90
C GLU A 433 0.04 -1.83 -16.03
N THR A 434 0.52 -1.58 -17.25
CA THR A 434 -0.34 -1.18 -18.36
C THR A 434 0.02 -1.97 -19.62
N LEU A 435 -0.68 -3.09 -19.81
CA LEU A 435 -0.57 -3.92 -21.00
C LEU A 435 -1.70 -3.59 -21.98
N LYS A 436 -1.39 -3.53 -23.28
CA LYS A 436 -2.37 -3.35 -24.36
C LYS A 436 -2.21 -4.43 -25.42
N TRP A 437 -3.31 -4.79 -26.07
CA TRP A 437 -3.23 -5.62 -27.28
C TRP A 437 -2.77 -4.75 -28.45
N ASN A 438 -1.70 -5.16 -29.13
CA ASN A 438 -1.28 -4.59 -30.39
C ASN A 438 -1.94 -5.37 -31.53
N TYR A 439 -2.93 -4.78 -32.18
CA TYR A 439 -3.67 -5.40 -33.28
C TYR A 439 -2.83 -5.64 -34.55
N VAL A 440 -1.75 -4.87 -34.76
CA VAL A 440 -0.89 -5.02 -35.94
C VAL A 440 0.12 -6.16 -35.75
N LYS A 441 0.67 -6.28 -34.55
CA LYS A 441 1.64 -7.34 -34.20
C LYS A 441 0.96 -8.60 -33.65
N GLU A 442 -0.36 -8.55 -33.47
CA GLU A 442 -1.20 -9.60 -32.85
C GLU A 442 -0.60 -10.13 -31.54
N LYS A 443 -0.10 -9.23 -30.71
CA LYS A 443 0.51 -9.57 -29.42
C LYS A 443 0.24 -8.50 -28.36
N VAL A 444 0.37 -8.88 -27.11
CA VAL A 444 0.36 -7.94 -25.99
C VAL A 444 1.66 -7.13 -25.98
N GLU A 445 1.58 -5.84 -25.65
CA GLU A 445 2.74 -4.98 -25.45
C GLU A 445 2.51 -4.00 -24.28
N VAL A 446 3.61 -3.45 -23.77
CA VAL A 446 3.57 -2.42 -22.73
C VAL A 446 3.07 -1.10 -23.33
N LYS A 447 2.13 -0.43 -22.65
CA LYS A 447 1.72 0.94 -22.97
C LYS A 447 2.77 1.92 -22.41
N TYR A 448 3.39 2.69 -23.30
CA TYR A 448 4.51 3.55 -22.94
C TYR A 448 4.08 4.79 -22.15
N ARG A 449 2.96 5.42 -22.55
CA ARG A 449 2.47 6.63 -21.89
C ARG A 449 1.61 6.33 -20.67
N SER A 450 1.94 6.97 -19.55
CA SER A 450 1.11 7.08 -18.33
C SER A 450 1.29 8.46 -17.71
N GLU A 451 0.45 8.82 -16.74
CA GLU A 451 0.55 10.09 -16.00
C GLU A 451 1.90 10.24 -15.28
N ARG A 452 2.56 9.12 -14.96
CA ARG A 452 3.92 9.13 -14.39
C ARG A 452 4.94 9.75 -15.33
N LEU A 453 4.76 9.67 -16.65
CA LEU A 453 5.67 10.32 -17.61
C LEU A 453 5.63 11.83 -17.43
N ASP A 454 4.42 12.38 -17.35
CA ASP A 454 4.21 13.82 -17.29
C ASP A 454 4.83 14.38 -16.00
N THR A 455 4.61 13.69 -14.87
CA THR A 455 5.30 14.00 -13.60
C THR A 455 6.81 13.92 -13.75
N LEU A 456 7.35 12.85 -14.33
CA LEU A 456 8.79 12.67 -14.49
C LEU A 456 9.41 13.80 -15.33
N VAL A 457 8.83 14.10 -16.49
CA VAL A 457 9.29 15.17 -17.39
C VAL A 457 9.25 16.53 -16.70
N ILE A 458 8.21 16.83 -15.91
CA ILE A 458 8.12 18.06 -15.12
C ILE A 458 9.27 18.12 -14.10
N HIS A 459 9.52 17.04 -13.36
CA HIS A 459 10.61 16.99 -12.37
C HIS A 459 12.00 17.18 -13.02
N PHE A 460 12.24 16.54 -14.16
CA PHE A 460 13.47 16.75 -14.94
C PHE A 460 13.62 18.20 -15.42
N SER A 461 12.55 18.79 -15.99
CA SER A 461 12.57 20.18 -16.49
C SER A 461 12.87 21.21 -15.40
N ARG A 462 12.62 20.86 -14.13
CA ARG A 462 12.87 21.70 -12.95
C ARG A 462 14.20 21.40 -12.25
N GLY A 463 15.00 20.47 -12.76
CA GLY A 463 16.23 20.01 -12.11
C GLY A 463 15.99 19.31 -10.76
N LYS A 464 14.78 18.76 -10.54
CA LYS A 464 14.34 18.12 -9.28
C LYS A 464 14.34 16.58 -9.37
N HIS A 465 15.22 15.98 -10.17
CA HIS A 465 15.42 14.52 -10.21
C HIS A 465 16.61 14.10 -9.35
N ALA A 466 16.52 12.94 -8.71
CA ALA A 466 17.56 12.45 -7.80
C ALA A 466 18.81 11.90 -8.51
N GLY A 467 18.76 11.69 -9.83
CA GLY A 467 19.78 10.97 -10.58
C GLY A 467 19.56 9.45 -10.56
N LEU A 468 19.86 8.74 -11.64
CA LEU A 468 19.74 7.27 -11.69
C LEU A 468 20.69 6.58 -10.71
N GLU A 469 21.84 7.17 -10.41
CA GLU A 469 22.81 6.64 -9.43
C GLU A 469 22.21 6.55 -8.01
N LYS A 470 21.28 7.45 -7.64
CA LYS A 470 20.59 7.39 -6.33
C LYS A 470 19.42 6.42 -6.30
N ILE A 471 18.94 6.00 -7.48
CA ILE A 471 17.81 5.09 -7.64
C ILE A 471 18.30 3.64 -7.75
N ILE A 472 19.34 3.39 -8.54
CA ILE A 472 19.91 2.07 -8.80
C ILE A 472 20.92 1.73 -7.70
N THR A 473 20.40 1.34 -6.54
CA THR A 473 21.20 0.96 -5.36
C THR A 473 20.92 -0.49 -4.95
N ASP A 474 21.67 -1.03 -4.00
CA ASP A 474 21.37 -2.32 -3.37
C ASP A 474 20.38 -2.18 -2.19
N GLU A 475 19.84 -0.97 -1.96
CA GLU A 475 18.92 -0.70 -0.87
C GLU A 475 17.61 -1.46 -1.04
N LYS A 476 17.16 -2.08 0.06
CA LYS A 476 15.86 -2.76 0.15
C LYS A 476 14.76 -1.81 0.63
N GLY A 477 15.14 -0.68 1.23
CA GLY A 477 14.25 0.34 1.78
C GLY A 477 13.96 1.47 0.79
N TRP A 478 13.17 2.44 1.25
CA TRP A 478 13.00 3.70 0.53
C TRP A 478 14.21 4.60 0.75
N ASN A 479 14.81 5.09 -0.33
CA ASN A 479 15.76 6.18 -0.24
C ASN A 479 14.99 7.46 0.14
N LYS A 480 15.26 7.98 1.34
CA LYS A 480 14.55 9.16 1.88
C LYS A 480 14.84 10.45 1.11
N ASP A 481 15.92 10.46 0.33
CA ASP A 481 16.34 11.61 -0.47
C ASP A 481 15.67 11.63 -1.87
N VAL A 482 14.81 10.64 -2.16
CA VAL A 482 14.09 10.52 -3.43
C VAL A 482 12.60 10.58 -3.16
N ASP A 483 11.91 11.53 -3.80
CA ASP A 483 10.45 11.56 -3.79
C ASP A 483 9.90 10.23 -4.34
N ILE A 484 8.97 9.61 -3.61
CA ILE A 484 8.46 8.29 -3.95
C ILE A 484 7.74 8.26 -5.30
N GLY A 485 7.04 9.34 -5.67
CA GLY A 485 6.40 9.48 -6.97
C GLY A 485 7.42 9.56 -8.10
N VAL A 486 8.50 10.33 -7.90
CA VAL A 486 9.64 10.38 -8.84
C VAL A 486 10.33 9.04 -8.95
N PHE A 487 10.55 8.33 -7.84
CA PHE A 487 11.14 6.99 -7.84
C PHE A 487 10.32 6.02 -8.71
N TYR A 488 9.01 5.90 -8.45
CA TYR A 488 8.13 5.00 -9.21
C TYR A 488 8.07 5.37 -10.70
N ALA A 489 8.07 6.66 -11.01
CA ALA A 489 8.09 7.12 -12.39
C ALA A 489 9.42 6.77 -13.08
N ALA A 490 10.56 7.04 -12.43
CA ALA A 490 11.88 6.78 -12.96
C ALA A 490 12.12 5.28 -13.22
N VAL A 491 11.83 4.41 -12.24
CA VAL A 491 12.00 2.95 -12.42
C VAL A 491 11.07 2.41 -13.49
N ARG A 492 9.82 2.91 -13.59
CA ARG A 492 8.92 2.53 -14.69
C ARG A 492 9.54 2.85 -16.05
N TYR A 493 10.02 4.07 -16.23
CA TYR A 493 10.56 4.49 -17.52
C TYR A 493 11.96 3.92 -17.83
N LEU A 494 12.69 3.46 -16.81
CA LEU A 494 13.86 2.63 -16.99
C LEU A 494 13.47 1.26 -17.59
N GLY A 495 12.46 0.61 -17.01
CA GLY A 495 11.97 -0.68 -17.51
C GLY A 495 11.31 -0.58 -18.89
N ILE A 496 10.56 0.49 -19.18
CA ILE A 496 10.02 0.77 -20.52
C ILE A 496 11.13 0.99 -21.54
N TYR A 497 12.20 1.71 -21.18
CA TYR A 497 13.35 1.89 -22.06
C TYR A 497 13.96 0.52 -22.42
N LEU A 498 14.29 -0.28 -21.41
CA LEU A 498 14.87 -1.61 -21.60
C LEU A 498 13.94 -2.52 -22.41
N TYR A 499 12.63 -2.42 -22.21
CA TYR A 499 11.66 -3.15 -23.01
C TYR A 499 11.68 -2.70 -24.47
N SER A 500 11.64 -1.39 -24.72
CA SER A 500 11.61 -0.82 -26.08
C SER A 500 12.85 -1.14 -26.91
N GLU A 501 13.99 -1.30 -26.25
CA GLU A 501 15.27 -1.68 -26.86
C GLU A 501 15.49 -3.21 -26.89
N ASN A 502 14.51 -4.03 -26.50
CA ASN A 502 14.62 -5.49 -26.34
C ASN A 502 15.76 -5.94 -25.40
N LEU A 503 16.10 -5.11 -24.42
CA LEU A 503 17.15 -5.33 -23.43
C LEU A 503 16.64 -5.90 -22.10
N LEU A 504 15.34 -5.76 -21.79
CA LEU A 504 14.78 -6.08 -20.47
C LEU A 504 15.05 -7.53 -20.02
N GLY A 505 14.71 -8.52 -20.85
CA GLY A 505 14.97 -9.93 -20.53
C GLY A 505 16.47 -10.26 -20.41
N THR A 506 17.30 -9.65 -21.27
CA THR A 506 18.76 -9.80 -21.23
C THR A 506 19.34 -9.22 -19.95
N PHE A 507 18.88 -8.03 -19.57
CA PHE A 507 19.25 -7.37 -18.32
C PHE A 507 18.87 -8.24 -17.11
N TYR A 508 17.63 -8.70 -17.02
CA TYR A 508 17.17 -9.48 -15.87
C TYR A 508 17.96 -10.80 -15.73
N LYS A 509 18.23 -11.48 -16.85
CA LYS A 509 19.09 -12.68 -16.87
C LYS A 509 20.51 -12.39 -16.39
N GLU A 510 21.12 -11.31 -16.88
CA GLU A 510 22.48 -10.92 -16.50
C GLU A 510 22.57 -10.52 -15.02
N TYR A 511 21.56 -9.79 -14.53
CA TYR A 511 21.44 -9.43 -13.12
C TYR A 511 21.38 -10.69 -12.24
N LYS A 512 20.47 -11.64 -12.51
CA LYS A 512 20.37 -12.88 -11.72
C LYS A 512 21.67 -13.67 -11.69
N LYS A 513 22.40 -13.68 -12.82
CA LYS A 513 23.70 -14.36 -12.93
C LYS A 513 24.77 -13.74 -12.03
N ASN A 514 24.80 -12.40 -11.92
CA ASN A 514 25.85 -11.67 -11.21
C ASN A 514 25.43 -11.15 -9.83
N TYR A 515 24.22 -11.47 -9.35
CA TYR A 515 23.64 -10.96 -8.10
C TYR A 515 24.60 -11.01 -6.89
N LYS A 516 25.44 -12.05 -6.76
CA LYS A 516 26.39 -12.17 -5.64
C LYS A 516 27.48 -11.10 -5.66
N ASP A 517 27.94 -10.70 -6.85
CA ASP A 517 29.03 -9.75 -7.05
C ASP A 517 28.53 -8.31 -7.24
N ASP A 518 27.22 -8.17 -7.47
CA ASP A 518 26.53 -6.91 -7.69
C ASP A 518 25.03 -7.05 -7.36
N ARG A 519 24.72 -6.82 -6.09
CA ARG A 519 23.33 -6.81 -5.59
C ARG A 519 22.54 -5.60 -6.08
N SER A 520 23.22 -4.51 -6.43
CA SER A 520 22.57 -3.30 -6.96
C SER A 520 22.08 -3.47 -8.38
N GLY A 521 22.75 -4.32 -9.16
CA GLY A 521 22.48 -4.52 -10.59
C GLY A 521 23.11 -3.49 -11.52
N VAL A 522 23.92 -2.56 -11.00
CA VAL A 522 24.67 -1.55 -11.77
C VAL A 522 25.53 -2.20 -12.85
N LYS A 523 26.35 -3.21 -12.52
CA LYS A 523 27.23 -3.89 -13.47
C LYS A 523 26.43 -4.63 -14.54
N ALA A 524 25.32 -5.26 -14.17
CA ALA A 524 24.44 -5.92 -15.13
C ALA A 524 23.82 -4.89 -16.08
N PHE A 525 23.37 -3.76 -15.54
CA PHE A 525 22.79 -2.66 -16.30
C PHE A 525 23.80 -2.07 -17.29
N GLU A 526 24.99 -1.70 -16.83
CA GLU A 526 26.05 -1.12 -17.67
C GLU A 526 26.51 -2.09 -18.76
N LYS A 527 26.60 -3.38 -18.43
CA LYS A 527 26.97 -4.41 -19.40
C LYS A 527 25.94 -4.56 -20.51
N VAL A 528 24.65 -4.54 -20.17
CA VAL A 528 23.56 -4.76 -21.14
C VAL A 528 23.33 -3.51 -22.00
N THR A 529 23.43 -2.32 -21.40
CA THR A 529 23.26 -1.05 -22.12
C THR A 529 24.52 -0.60 -22.86
N GLY A 530 25.69 -1.13 -22.48
CA GLY A 530 26.99 -0.74 -23.03
C GLY A 530 27.46 0.65 -22.57
N LYS A 531 26.84 1.23 -21.53
CA LYS A 531 27.08 2.60 -21.06
C LYS A 531 27.21 2.63 -19.55
N LYS A 532 27.99 3.59 -19.04
CA LYS A 532 27.98 3.92 -17.61
C LYS A 532 26.65 4.56 -17.23
N ILE A 533 26.19 4.40 -15.98
CA ILE A 533 24.88 4.94 -15.54
C ILE A 533 24.76 6.44 -15.83
N ALA A 534 25.78 7.23 -15.50
CA ALA A 534 25.80 8.67 -15.76
C ALA A 534 25.75 9.04 -17.26
N GLU A 535 26.28 8.19 -18.14
CA GLU A 535 26.20 8.39 -19.60
C GLU A 535 24.83 7.99 -20.13
N PHE A 536 24.32 6.84 -19.66
CA PHE A 536 23.00 6.34 -19.97
C PHE A 536 21.91 7.34 -19.57
N GLU A 537 21.99 7.93 -18.37
CA GLU A 537 21.00 8.88 -17.87
C GLU A 537 20.79 10.05 -18.83
N LYS A 538 21.87 10.59 -19.41
CA LYS A 538 21.78 11.69 -20.40
C LYS A 538 21.04 11.28 -21.68
N ASP A 539 21.20 10.04 -22.12
CA ASP A 539 20.48 9.51 -23.29
C ASP A 539 19.02 9.23 -22.95
N TRP A 540 18.78 8.66 -21.78
CA TRP A 540 17.45 8.35 -21.28
C TRP A 540 16.62 9.62 -21.08
N GLU A 541 17.19 10.68 -20.49
CA GLU A 541 16.57 12.01 -20.37
C GLU A 541 16.16 12.58 -21.73
N ARG A 542 17.02 12.46 -22.75
CA ARG A 542 16.68 12.87 -24.13
C ARG A 542 15.59 12.02 -24.76
N TRP A 543 15.52 10.74 -24.40
CA TRP A 543 14.53 9.80 -24.91
C TRP A 543 13.13 10.03 -24.31
N LEU A 544 13.03 10.41 -23.02
CA LEU A 544 11.76 10.57 -22.32
C LEU A 544 10.73 11.45 -23.07
N PRO A 545 11.05 12.68 -23.55
CA PRO A 545 10.10 13.49 -24.30
C PRO A 545 9.65 12.84 -25.62
N THR A 546 10.46 11.98 -26.24
CA THR A 546 10.12 11.33 -27.53
C THR A 546 8.98 10.32 -27.39
N ILE A 547 8.73 9.83 -26.17
CA ILE A 547 7.61 8.93 -25.86
C ILE A 547 6.28 9.67 -25.96
N THR A 548 6.25 10.97 -25.63
CA THR A 548 5.01 11.77 -25.62
C THR A 548 4.33 11.85 -27.00
N GLY A 549 5.08 11.66 -28.08
CA GLY A 549 4.58 11.63 -29.47
C GLY A 549 4.30 10.23 -30.04
N LYS A 550 4.50 9.15 -29.26
CA LYS A 550 4.22 7.76 -29.67
C LYS A 550 2.95 7.27 -28.94
N GLU A 551 1.79 7.36 -29.58
CA GLU A 551 0.53 6.76 -29.08
C GLU A 551 0.33 5.30 -29.54
#